data_AF-A0A966YU30-F1
#
_entry.id   AF-A0A966YU30-F1
#
_cell.length_a   1.000
_cell.length_b   1.000
_cell.length_c   1.000
_cell.angle_alpha   90.00
_cell.angle_beta   90.00
_cell.angle_gamma   90.00
#
_symmetry.space_group_name_H-M   'P 1'
#
loop_
_entity.id
_entity.type
_entity.pdbx_description
1 polymer ?
#
loop_
_entity_poly.entity_id
_entity_poly.type
_entity_poly.pdbx_seq_one_letter_code
_entity_poly.pdbx_strand_id
1 'polypeptide(L)'
;MAELERRGRAGTRKAMIIATTITGTGYGDTVPLTPAGKMLAVFIMVLGYSLIIVPTGILSSELVRLSEVTTRSCQACSREGHDANAKHCKHCGEALPS
;
A
#
# COMPACT_ATOMS: atom_id res chain seq x y z
N MET A 1 -45.41 0.05 17.94
CA MET A 1 -44.15 -0.71 18.10
C MET A 1 -43.39 -0.89 16.78
N ALA A 2 -44.04 -1.32 15.68
CA ALA A 2 -43.37 -1.54 14.38
C ALA A 2 -42.68 -0.31 13.75
N GLU A 3 -43.16 0.92 14.02
CA GLU A 3 -42.57 2.16 13.46
C GLU A 3 -41.22 2.55 14.09
N LEU A 4 -40.99 2.17 15.36
CA LEU A 4 -39.72 2.42 16.06
C LEU A 4 -38.61 1.49 15.57
N GLU A 5 -38.92 0.22 15.28
CA GLU A 5 -38.00 -0.72 14.64
C GLU A 5 -37.65 -0.31 13.19
N ARG A 6 -38.61 0.26 12.45
CA ARG A 6 -38.35 0.82 11.12
C ARG A 6 -37.40 2.02 11.16
N ARG A 7 -37.52 2.91 12.14
CA ARG A 7 -36.56 4.02 12.35
C ARG A 7 -35.17 3.51 12.75
N GLY A 8 -35.08 2.49 13.62
CA GLY A 8 -33.81 1.87 14.01
C GLY A 8 -33.08 1.22 12.83
N ARG A 9 -33.81 0.48 11.98
CA ARG A 9 -33.25 -0.18 10.79
C ARG A 9 -32.93 0.79 9.64
N ALA A 10 -33.62 1.93 9.57
CA ALA A 10 -33.26 3.02 8.65
C ALA A 10 -31.98 3.74 9.10
N GLY A 11 -31.76 3.86 10.41
CA GLY A 11 -30.54 4.43 10.99
C GLY A 11 -29.29 3.58 10.71
N THR A 12 -29.38 2.26 10.89
CA THR A 12 -28.25 1.34 10.64
C THR A 12 -27.81 1.30 9.18
N ARG A 13 -28.75 1.32 8.23
CA ARG A 13 -28.40 1.38 6.79
C ARG A 13 -27.68 2.67 6.41
N LYS A 14 -28.13 3.82 6.93
CA LYS A 14 -27.48 5.11 6.66
C LYS A 14 -26.07 5.18 7.27
N ALA A 15 -25.89 4.66 8.49
CA ALA A 15 -24.59 4.59 9.15
C ALA A 15 -23.60 3.71 8.37
N MET A 16 -24.05 2.57 7.85
CA MET A 16 -23.23 1.67 7.03
C MET A 16 -22.71 2.35 5.76
N ILE A 17 -23.57 3.08 5.03
CA ILE A 17 -23.18 3.83 3.82
C ILE A 17 -22.10 4.88 4.13
N ILE A 18 -22.20 5.57 5.27
CA ILE A 18 -21.21 6.58 5.68
C ILE A 18 -19.87 5.90 6.01
N ALA A 19 -19.89 4.81 6.76
CA ALA A 19 -18.67 4.10 7.16
C ALA A 19 -17.88 3.55 5.96
N THR A 20 -18.57 2.97 4.97
CA THR A 20 -17.94 2.38 3.77
C THR A 20 -17.42 3.43 2.80
N THR A 21 -18.08 4.58 2.73
CA THR A 21 -17.63 5.73 1.95
C THR A 21 -16.36 6.34 2.54
N ILE A 22 -16.31 6.52 3.88
CA ILE A 22 -15.13 7.07 4.57
C ILE A 22 -13.93 6.12 4.47
N THR A 23 -14.16 4.81 4.57
CA THR A 23 -13.08 3.81 4.47
C THR A 23 -12.63 3.51 3.03
N GLY A 24 -13.33 4.01 2.01
CA GLY A 24 -12.97 3.80 0.62
C GLY A 24 -13.17 2.35 0.12
N THR A 25 -13.90 1.52 0.87
CA THR A 25 -14.14 0.11 0.49
C THR A 25 -15.16 -0.01 -0.64
N GLY A 26 -16.24 0.79 -0.58
CA GLY A 26 -17.22 0.92 -1.66
C GLY A 26 -17.77 -0.42 -2.16
N TYR A 27 -18.51 -1.16 -1.31
CA TYR A 27 -19.09 -2.48 -1.62
C TYR A 27 -19.94 -2.55 -2.91
N GLY A 28 -20.31 -1.41 -3.50
CA GLY A 28 -20.99 -1.33 -4.81
C GLY A 28 -22.48 -1.64 -4.77
N ASP A 29 -22.99 -2.15 -3.64
CA ASP A 29 -24.39 -2.45 -3.37
C ASP A 29 -25.19 -1.21 -2.93
N THR A 30 -24.51 -0.21 -2.37
CA THR A 30 -25.11 1.03 -1.87
C THR A 30 -24.23 2.23 -2.16
N VAL A 31 -24.79 3.26 -2.81
CA VAL A 31 -24.06 4.48 -3.21
C VAL A 31 -24.83 5.73 -2.78
N PRO A 32 -24.14 6.85 -2.48
CA PRO A 32 -24.81 8.11 -2.21
C PRO A 32 -25.62 8.55 -3.44
N LEU A 33 -26.93 8.68 -3.25
CA LEU A 33 -27.86 9.09 -4.31
C LEU A 33 -27.79 10.60 -4.60
N THR A 34 -27.26 11.39 -3.65
CA THR A 34 -27.18 12.85 -3.77
C THR A 34 -25.96 13.30 -4.58
N PRO A 35 -26.05 14.37 -5.40
CA PRO A 35 -24.92 14.88 -6.17
C PRO A 35 -23.74 15.30 -5.28
N ALA A 36 -24.03 15.99 -4.17
CA ALA A 36 -23.03 16.39 -3.19
C ALA A 36 -22.34 15.18 -2.53
N GLY A 37 -23.10 14.12 -2.22
CA GLY A 37 -22.54 12.90 -1.64
C GLY A 37 -21.63 12.14 -2.61
N LYS A 38 -21.96 12.15 -3.92
CA LYS A 38 -21.10 11.56 -4.96
C LYS A 38 -19.78 12.33 -5.12
N MET A 39 -19.83 13.66 -5.13
CA MET A 39 -18.61 14.49 -5.21
C MET A 39 -17.68 14.24 -4.01
N LEU A 40 -18.26 14.18 -2.81
CA LEU A 40 -17.49 13.91 -1.59
C LEU A 40 -16.90 12.50 -1.61
N ALA A 41 -17.66 11.50 -2.07
CA ALA A 41 -17.17 10.12 -2.18
C ALA A 41 -15.95 10.01 -3.11
N VAL A 42 -15.99 10.67 -4.27
CA VAL A 42 -14.84 10.69 -5.21
C VAL A 42 -13.63 11.37 -4.57
N PHE A 43 -13.84 12.49 -3.86
CA PHE A 43 -12.75 13.20 -3.20
C PHE A 43 -12.08 12.35 -2.11
N ILE A 44 -12.87 11.69 -1.26
CA ILE A 44 -12.36 10.80 -0.21
C ILE A 44 -11.61 9.59 -0.82
N MET A 45 -12.11 9.01 -1.90
CA MET A 45 -11.43 7.91 -2.61
C MET A 45 -10.03 8.31 -3.10
N VAL A 46 -9.91 9.49 -3.73
CA VAL A 46 -8.61 10.00 -4.21
C VAL A 46 -7.66 10.28 -3.05
N LEU A 47 -8.16 10.88 -1.96
CA LEU A 47 -7.38 11.13 -0.75
C LEU A 47 -6.91 9.82 -0.10
N GLY A 48 -7.80 8.83 0.02
CA GLY A 48 -7.49 7.53 0.61
C GLY A 48 -6.39 6.81 -0.16
N TYR A 49 -6.46 6.80 -1.50
CA TYR A 49 -5.41 6.20 -2.31
C TYR A 49 -4.07 6.95 -2.18
N SER A 50 -4.10 8.28 -2.16
CA SER A 50 -2.90 9.11 -1.97
C SER A 50 -2.23 8.85 -0.62
N LEU A 51 -3.01 8.66 0.43
CA LEU A 51 -2.52 8.34 1.78
C LEU A 51 -1.92 6.94 1.88
N ILE A 52 -2.29 5.99 1.02
CA ILE A 52 -1.70 4.65 1.01
C ILE A 52 -0.37 4.66 0.24
N ILE A 53 -0.29 5.37 -0.89
CA ILE A 53 0.91 5.38 -1.73
C ILE A 53 2.12 5.97 -1.00
N VAL A 54 1.95 7.08 -0.29
CA VAL A 54 3.06 7.79 0.38
C VAL A 54 3.82 6.92 1.40
N PRO A 55 3.16 6.31 2.41
CA PRO A 55 3.85 5.46 3.38
C PRO A 55 4.41 4.20 2.75
N THR A 56 3.69 3.57 1.79
CA THR A 56 4.23 2.42 1.06
C THR A 56 5.49 2.78 0.28
N GLY A 57 5.54 3.95 -0.35
CA GLY A 57 6.72 4.43 -1.07
C GLY A 57 7.93 4.63 -0.16
N ILE A 58 7.73 5.26 1.00
CA ILE A 58 8.79 5.45 2.00
C ILE A 58 9.32 4.09 2.48
N LEU A 59 8.42 3.19 2.90
CA LEU A 59 8.80 1.86 3.36
C LEU A 59 9.46 1.03 2.26
N SER A 60 8.97 1.11 1.02
CA SER A 60 9.55 0.41 -0.13
C SER A 60 10.98 0.86 -0.41
N SER A 61 11.29 2.15 -0.25
CA SER A 61 12.65 2.64 -0.47
C SER A 61 13.66 2.09 0.53
N GLU A 62 13.23 1.88 1.78
CA GLU A 62 14.05 1.27 2.82
C GLU A 62 14.20 -0.24 2.60
N LEU A 63 13.11 -0.92 2.24
CA LEU A 63 13.14 -2.36 1.91
C LEU A 63 14.03 -2.66 0.71
N VAL A 64 14.03 -1.81 -0.32
CA VAL A 64 14.92 -1.94 -1.48
C VAL A 64 16.38 -1.73 -1.09
N ARG A 65 16.68 -0.78 -0.20
CA ARG A 65 18.04 -0.60 0.35
C ARG A 65 18.50 -1.82 1.15
N LEU A 66 17.62 -2.42 1.95
CA LEU A 66 17.93 -3.64 2.70
C LEU A 66 18.14 -4.85 1.78
N SER A 67 17.46 -4.86 0.64
CA SER A 67 17.56 -5.90 -0.38
C SER A 67 18.49 -5.53 -1.53
N GLU A 68 19.47 -4.63 -1.30
CA GLU A 68 20.48 -4.24 -2.29
C GLU A 68 21.40 -5.44 -2.58
N VAL A 69 20.91 -6.35 -3.42
CA VAL A 69 21.68 -7.44 -4.00
C VAL A 69 22.64 -6.80 -4.99
N THR A 70 23.93 -6.84 -4.69
CA THR A 70 24.90 -6.30 -5.64
C THR A 70 24.93 -7.17 -6.89
N THR A 71 24.81 -6.54 -8.05
CA THR A 71 25.13 -7.15 -9.36
C THR A 71 26.65 -7.24 -9.58
N ARG A 72 27.45 -7.13 -8.52
CA ARG A 72 28.89 -7.30 -8.60
C ARG A 72 29.21 -8.76 -8.87
N SER A 73 29.61 -9.03 -10.10
CA SER A 73 30.23 -10.30 -10.48
C SER A 73 31.72 -10.29 -10.13
N CYS A 74 32.20 -11.32 -9.45
CA CYS A 74 33.64 -11.49 -9.26
C CYS A 74 34.35 -11.75 -10.60
N GLN A 75 35.40 -10.98 -10.92
CA GLN A 75 36.13 -11.14 -12.19
C GLN A 75 36.95 -12.43 -12.27
N ALA A 76 37.31 -13.04 -11.14
CA ALA A 76 38.08 -14.29 -11.11
C ALA A 76 37.20 -15.55 -11.24
N CYS A 77 36.02 -15.58 -10.62
CA CYS A 77 35.17 -16.79 -10.58
C CYS A 77 33.76 -16.61 -11.16
N SER A 78 33.41 -15.41 -11.64
CA SER A 78 32.12 -15.06 -12.25
C SER A 78 30.89 -15.34 -11.37
N ARG A 79 31.07 -15.45 -10.05
CA ARG A 79 29.93 -15.58 -9.11
C ARG A 79 29.37 -14.22 -8.73
N GLU A 80 28.06 -14.18 -8.56
CA GLU A 80 27.26 -13.01 -8.18
C GLU A 80 26.69 -13.18 -6.76
N GLY A 81 25.94 -12.19 -6.27
CA GLY A 81 25.30 -12.24 -4.95
C GLY A 81 26.23 -11.90 -3.79
N HIS A 82 27.19 -11.00 -4.04
CA HIS A 82 28.03 -10.45 -2.98
C HIS A 82 27.27 -9.39 -2.16
N ASP A 83 27.59 -9.23 -0.87
CA ASP A 83 26.99 -8.17 -0.06
C ASP A 83 27.43 -6.79 -0.58
N ALA A 84 26.59 -5.76 -0.38
CA ALA A 84 26.87 -4.36 -0.72
C ALA A 84 28.28 -3.88 -0.30
N ASN A 85 28.76 -4.35 0.85
CA ASN A 85 30.03 -3.94 1.45
C ASN A 85 31.14 -5.01 1.38
N ALA A 86 30.98 -6.06 0.56
CA ALA A 86 31.99 -7.11 0.45
C ALA A 86 33.24 -6.60 -0.29
N LYS A 87 34.39 -6.57 0.39
CA LYS A 87 35.70 -6.25 -0.22
C LYS A 87 36.33 -7.44 -0.94
N HIS A 88 35.91 -8.66 -0.60
CA HIS A 88 36.46 -9.90 -1.12
C HIS A 88 35.34 -10.89 -1.46
N CYS A 89 35.56 -11.71 -2.48
CA CYS A 89 34.62 -12.74 -2.91
C CYS A 89 34.51 -13.88 -1.85
N LYS A 90 33.29 -14.20 -1.39
CA LYS A 90 33.03 -15.31 -0.45
C LYS A 90 33.40 -16.71 -0.97
N HIS A 91 33.64 -16.86 -2.27
CA HIS A 91 33.88 -18.16 -2.91
C HIS A 91 35.32 -18.38 -3.34
N CYS A 92 36.03 -17.33 -3.77
CA CYS A 92 37.40 -17.44 -4.27
C CYS A 92 38.42 -16.56 -3.53
N GLY A 93 37.96 -15.62 -2.68
CA GLY A 93 38.85 -14.72 -1.94
C GLY A 93 39.39 -13.51 -2.72
N GLU A 94 39.12 -13.41 -4.02
CA GLU A 94 39.57 -12.30 -4.88
C GLU A 94 38.98 -10.95 -4.42
N ALA A 95 39.74 -9.87 -4.58
CA ALA A 95 39.27 -8.52 -4.30
C ALA A 95 38.13 -8.14 -5.25
N LEU A 96 37.02 -7.65 -4.68
CA LEU A 96 35.89 -7.18 -5.47
C LEU A 96 36.12 -5.71 -5.86
N PRO A 97 35.84 -5.32 -7.11
CA PRO A 97 35.97 -3.92 -7.54
C PRO A 97 34.99 -3.04 -6.76
N SER A 98 35.48 -1.93 -6.20
CA SER A 98 34.75 -0.97 -5.34
C SER A 98 33.78 -0.07 -6.08
#